data_AF-A0A7R9Z827-F1
#
_entry.id   AF-A0A7R9Z827-F1
#
_cell.length_a   1.000
_cell.length_b   1.000
_cell.length_c   1.000
_cell.angle_alpha   90.00
_cell.angle_beta   90.00
_cell.angle_gamma   90.00
#
_symmetry.space_group_name_H-M   'P 1'
#
loop_
_entity.id
_entity.type
_entity.pdbx_description
1 polymer ?
#
loop_
_entity_poly.entity_id
_entity_poly.type
_entity_poly.pdbx_seq_one_letter_code
_entity_poly.pdbx_strand_id
1 'polypeptide(L)'
;PAPGENSMKMGPIDQPHWRFRFAGEDFFITTFSPVYQKDSSRHSFGASQAFMLFQPMESFGRHGLTEDTPASATNWSNPTSMRDKARVAFKENGCPYHIPEELPYHGTLSQSTS
;
A
#
# COMPACT_ATOMS: atom_id res chain seq x y z
N PRO A 1 20.43 -5.85 0.61
CA PRO A 1 19.26 -5.11 1.12
C PRO A 1 17.95 -5.72 0.59
N ALA A 2 16.98 -5.97 1.46
CA ALA A 2 15.69 -6.51 1.04
C ALA A 2 14.95 -5.49 0.14
N PRO A 3 14.16 -5.93 -0.87
CA PRO A 3 13.33 -5.02 -1.63
C PRO A 3 12.43 -4.21 -0.67
N GLY A 4 12.57 -2.87 -0.67
CA GLY A 4 11.86 -1.97 0.25
C GLY A 4 12.74 -1.25 1.28
N GLU A 5 14.03 -1.61 1.42
CA GLU A 5 14.90 -0.99 2.43
C GLU A 5 15.25 0.48 2.14
N ASN A 6 15.14 0.91 0.87
CA ASN A 6 15.35 2.32 0.48
C ASN A 6 14.14 3.23 0.73
N SER A 7 12.96 2.70 1.06
CA SER A 7 11.88 3.48 1.69
C SER A 7 12.15 3.75 3.19
N MET A 8 13.34 3.39 3.69
CA MET A 8 13.66 3.30 5.12
C MET A 8 14.79 4.19 5.65
N LYS A 9 15.08 5.33 5.03
CA LYS A 9 15.88 6.37 5.71
C LYS A 9 15.03 7.02 6.83
N MET A 10 15.64 7.66 7.83
CA MET A 10 14.95 8.34 8.93
C MET A 10 15.19 9.85 8.83
N GLY A 11 14.12 10.63 8.67
CA GLY A 11 14.19 12.07 8.41
C GLY A 11 13.22 12.89 9.28
N PRO A 12 13.31 14.23 9.21
CA PRO A 12 12.29 15.14 9.75
C PRO A 12 10.88 14.79 9.27
N ILE A 13 9.84 15.10 10.06
CA ILE A 13 8.43 14.72 9.77
C ILE A 13 7.87 15.26 8.45
N ASP A 14 8.43 16.37 7.98
CA ASP A 14 8.15 17.00 6.70
C ASP A 14 8.87 16.34 5.51
N GLN A 15 9.71 15.33 5.76
CA GLN A 15 10.50 14.65 4.74
C GLN A 15 9.92 13.28 4.36
N PRO A 16 10.10 12.82 3.10
CA PRO A 16 9.56 11.53 2.61
C PRO A 16 10.05 10.28 3.34
N HIS A 17 11.05 10.42 4.21
CA HIS A 17 11.72 9.34 4.93
C HIS A 17 11.45 9.42 6.44
N TRP A 18 10.41 10.11 6.88
CA TRP A 18 9.99 10.05 8.28
C TRP A 18 9.28 8.72 8.59
N ARG A 19 9.42 8.26 9.84
CA ARG A 19 8.80 7.04 10.37
C ARG A 19 8.24 7.27 11.76
N PHE A 20 7.08 6.69 12.04
CA PHE A 20 6.59 6.57 13.39
C PHE A 20 7.15 5.31 14.05
N ARG A 21 7.86 5.48 15.18
CA ARG A 21 8.40 4.38 15.98
C ARG A 21 7.87 4.46 17.40
N PHE A 22 7.35 3.35 17.90
CA PHE A 22 6.81 3.24 19.24
C PHE A 22 7.20 1.88 19.84
N ALA A 23 7.67 1.88 21.09
CA ALA A 23 8.13 0.69 21.80
C ALA A 23 9.17 -0.16 21.04
N GLY A 24 10.03 0.48 20.24
CA GLY A 24 11.06 -0.19 19.44
C GLY A 24 10.59 -0.70 18.07
N GLU A 25 9.30 -0.60 17.76
CA GLU A 25 8.69 -1.07 16.51
C GLU A 25 8.41 0.09 15.55
N ASP A 26 8.72 -0.09 14.28
CA ASP A 26 8.34 0.84 13.20
C ASP A 26 6.91 0.53 12.74
N PHE A 27 6.12 1.59 12.50
CA PHE A 27 4.76 1.46 11.98
C PHE A 27 4.62 2.09 10.61
N PHE A 28 4.03 1.35 9.68
CA PHE A 28 3.40 1.93 8.50
C PHE A 28 2.08 2.56 8.92
N ILE A 29 1.95 3.87 8.67
CA ILE A 29 0.71 4.60 8.92
C ILE A 29 0.05 4.89 7.58
N THR A 30 -1.15 4.37 7.39
CA THR A 30 -2.01 4.76 6.27
C THR A 30 -3.29 5.40 6.77
N THR A 31 -3.87 6.26 5.95
CA THR A 31 -5.07 7.01 6.29
C THR A 31 -6.11 6.83 5.20
N PHE A 32 -7.36 6.60 5.62
CA PHE A 32 -8.54 6.55 4.75
C PHE A 32 -9.48 7.68 5.17
N SER A 33 -9.95 8.50 4.23
CA SER A 33 -10.73 9.69 4.57
C SER A 33 -11.58 10.17 3.39
N PRO A 34 -12.76 10.77 3.64
CA PRO A 34 -13.59 11.32 2.56
C PRO A 34 -12.97 12.55 1.88
N VAL A 35 -11.90 13.13 2.45
CA VAL A 35 -11.18 14.28 1.85
C VAL A 35 -10.28 13.89 0.69
N TYR A 36 -9.90 12.61 0.57
CA TYR A 36 -9.20 12.13 -0.60
C TYR A 36 -10.14 12.15 -1.81
N GLN A 37 -9.59 12.42 -3.00
CA GLN A 37 -10.37 12.34 -4.24
C GLN A 37 -10.88 10.91 -4.47
N LYS A 38 -12.00 10.77 -5.18
CA LYS A 38 -12.64 9.47 -5.45
C LYS A 38 -11.77 8.49 -6.24
N ASP A 39 -10.75 8.99 -6.93
CA ASP A 39 -9.76 8.22 -7.67
C ASP A 39 -8.53 7.82 -6.82
N SER A 40 -8.59 8.02 -5.50
CA SER A 40 -7.57 7.57 -4.56
C SER A 40 -7.99 6.27 -3.88
N SER A 41 -7.06 5.31 -3.78
CA SER A 41 -7.22 4.10 -2.97
C SER A 41 -7.42 4.38 -1.47
N ARG A 42 -7.23 5.64 -1.04
CA ARG A 42 -7.43 6.11 0.33
C ARG A 42 -8.79 6.78 0.55
N HIS A 43 -9.62 6.91 -0.48
CA HIS A 43 -10.97 7.43 -0.32
C HIS A 43 -11.82 6.45 0.51
N SER A 44 -12.56 6.98 1.50
CA SER A 44 -13.44 6.16 2.35
C SER A 44 -14.90 6.27 1.90
N PHE A 45 -15.41 5.23 1.21
CA PHE A 45 -16.78 5.21 0.71
C PHE A 45 -17.82 5.17 1.82
N GLY A 46 -18.82 6.05 1.73
CA GLY A 46 -19.96 6.05 2.65
C GLY A 46 -19.60 6.39 4.11
N ALA A 47 -18.34 6.72 4.40
CA ALA A 47 -17.89 7.10 5.72
C ALA A 47 -17.63 8.61 5.80
N SER A 48 -18.15 9.25 6.84
CA SER A 48 -17.88 10.65 7.14
C SER A 48 -16.64 10.84 8.03
N GLN A 49 -16.10 9.76 8.58
CA GLN A 49 -14.94 9.77 9.47
C GLN A 49 -13.67 9.40 8.72
N ALA A 50 -12.53 9.90 9.21
CA ALA A 50 -11.22 9.45 8.81
C ALA A 50 -10.77 8.28 9.69
N PHE A 51 -10.14 7.28 9.08
CA PHE A 51 -9.52 6.16 9.76
C PHE A 51 -8.00 6.25 9.57
N MET A 52 -7.26 6.12 10.66
CA MET A 52 -5.81 5.98 10.63
C MET A 52 -5.46 4.58 11.10
N LEU A 53 -4.69 3.86 10.28
CA LEU A 53 -4.26 2.51 10.58
C LEU A 53 -2.77 2.51 10.86
N PHE A 54 -2.40 2.03 12.05
CA PHE A 54 -1.02 1.85 12.50
C PHE A 54 -0.69 0.37 12.36
N GLN A 55 0.12 0.01 11.37
CA GLN A 55 0.49 -1.38 11.11
C GLN A 55 1.98 -1.57 11.43
N PRO A 56 2.35 -2.43 12.40
CA PRO A 56 3.75 -2.84 12.59
C PRO A 56 4.33 -3.35 11.28
N MET A 57 5.59 -3.03 11.00
CA MET A 57 6.23 -3.47 9.75
C MET A 57 6.24 -4.99 9.63
N GLU A 58 6.40 -5.70 10.75
CA GLU A 58 6.36 -7.17 10.79
C GLU A 58 5.05 -7.76 10.24
N SER A 59 3.93 -7.04 10.34
CA SER A 59 2.63 -7.52 9.85
C SER A 59 2.61 -7.70 8.33
N PHE A 60 3.36 -6.88 7.59
CA PHE A 60 3.46 -6.97 6.13
C PHE A 60 4.08 -8.30 5.70
N GLY A 61 5.18 -8.69 6.36
CA GLY A 61 5.85 -9.96 6.09
C GLY A 61 4.98 -11.16 6.44
N ARG A 62 4.31 -11.14 7.60
CA ARG A 62 3.43 -12.24 8.04
C ARG A 62 2.24 -12.48 7.10
N HIS A 63 1.73 -11.42 6.48
CA HIS A 63 0.53 -11.48 5.63
C HIS A 63 0.83 -11.41 4.12
N GLY A 64 2.12 -11.41 3.72
CA GLY A 64 2.51 -11.35 2.30
C GLY A 64 2.04 -10.06 1.60
N LEU A 65 1.99 -8.94 2.32
CA LEU A 65 1.45 -7.67 1.80
C LEU A 65 2.49 -6.84 1.03
N THR A 66 3.72 -7.34 0.90
CA THR A 66 4.84 -6.63 0.25
C THR A 66 4.81 -6.70 -1.27
N GLU A 67 4.15 -7.72 -1.85
CA GLU A 67 4.08 -7.90 -3.29
C GLU A 67 2.86 -7.19 -3.86
N ASP A 68 3.08 -6.14 -4.67
CA ASP A 68 2.00 -5.51 -5.43
C ASP A 68 1.73 -6.28 -6.74
N THR A 69 0.59 -6.04 -7.38
CA THR A 69 0.25 -6.66 -8.67
C THR A 69 -0.19 -5.60 -9.68
N PRO A 70 0.23 -5.71 -10.95
CA PRO A 70 -0.14 -4.75 -11.97
C PRO A 70 -1.64 -4.76 -12.26
N ALA A 71 -2.14 -3.72 -12.92
CA ALA A 71 -3.55 -3.63 -13.29
C ALA A 71 -4.02 -4.84 -14.11
N SER A 72 -3.21 -5.27 -15.08
CA SER A 72 -3.44 -6.46 -15.92
C SER A 72 -3.55 -7.78 -15.16
N ALA A 73 -2.98 -7.88 -13.95
CA ALA A 73 -3.07 -9.09 -13.12
C ALA A 73 -4.34 -9.15 -12.25
N THR A 74 -5.15 -8.09 -12.25
CA THR A 74 -6.39 -8.04 -11.43
C THR A 74 -7.47 -8.92 -12.05
N ASN A 75 -7.98 -9.90 -11.29
CA ASN A 75 -9.13 -10.69 -11.74
C ASN A 75 -10.44 -9.91 -11.53
N TRP A 76 -10.81 -9.09 -12.51
CA TRP A 76 -12.00 -8.23 -12.44
C TRP A 76 -13.33 -8.98 -12.46
N SER A 77 -13.39 -10.20 -13.00
CA SER A 77 -14.64 -10.95 -13.17
C SER A 77 -14.90 -11.94 -12.04
N ASN A 78 -13.86 -12.45 -11.39
CA ASN A 78 -13.96 -13.38 -10.28
C ASN A 78 -12.88 -13.08 -9.22
N PRO A 79 -13.03 -11.98 -8.44
CA PRO A 79 -12.01 -11.51 -7.52
C PRO A 79 -11.85 -12.48 -6.33
N THR A 80 -10.73 -13.20 -6.29
CA THR A 80 -10.43 -14.16 -5.21
C THR A 80 -9.60 -13.53 -4.10
N SER A 81 -8.60 -12.72 -4.45
CA SER A 81 -7.72 -12.05 -3.49
C SER A 81 -8.40 -10.85 -2.82
N MET A 82 -7.95 -10.48 -1.62
CA MET A 82 -8.44 -9.25 -0.95
C MET A 82 -8.18 -7.99 -1.79
N ARG A 83 -7.06 -7.98 -2.53
CA ARG A 83 -6.70 -6.88 -3.43
C ARG A 83 -7.67 -6.76 -4.60
N ASP A 84 -7.98 -7.87 -5.27
CA ASP A 84 -8.95 -7.85 -6.37
C ASP A 84 -10.33 -7.43 -5.87
N LYS A 85 -10.76 -7.95 -4.72
CA LYS A 85 -12.04 -7.59 -4.10
C LYS A 85 -12.10 -6.09 -3.80
N ALA A 86 -11.03 -5.52 -3.25
CA ALA A 86 -10.94 -4.08 -3.02
C ALA A 86 -10.99 -3.30 -4.35
N ARG A 87 -10.17 -3.65 -5.35
CA ARG A 87 -10.13 -2.98 -6.66
C ARG A 87 -11.50 -3.00 -7.36
N VAL A 88 -12.16 -4.15 -7.36
CA VAL A 88 -13.52 -4.33 -7.92
C VAL A 88 -14.52 -3.46 -7.16
N ALA A 89 -14.52 -3.50 -5.83
CA ALA A 89 -15.44 -2.69 -5.03
C ALA A 89 -15.28 -1.18 -5.28
N PHE A 90 -14.04 -0.68 -5.36
CA PHE A 90 -13.76 0.72 -5.71
C PHE A 90 -14.31 1.07 -7.11
N LYS A 91 -14.08 0.21 -8.10
CA LYS A 91 -14.57 0.40 -9.47
C LYS A 91 -16.10 0.40 -9.55
N GLU A 92 -16.76 -0.57 -8.93
CA GLU A 92 -18.23 -0.71 -8.94
C GLU A 92 -18.94 0.43 -8.21
N ASN A 93 -18.31 1.04 -7.21
CA ASN A 93 -18.83 2.20 -6.50
C ASN A 93 -18.45 3.55 -7.15
N GLY A 94 -18.04 3.54 -8.42
CA GLY A 94 -17.77 4.75 -9.20
C GLY A 94 -16.52 5.51 -8.77
N CYS A 95 -15.59 4.83 -8.10
CA CYS A 95 -14.39 5.40 -7.53
C CYS A 95 -13.14 4.58 -7.91
N PRO A 96 -12.92 4.30 -9.21
CA PRO A 96 -11.74 3.58 -9.64
C PRO A 96 -10.51 4.44 -9.36
N TYR A 97 -9.48 3.83 -8.77
CA TYR A 97 -8.19 4.48 -8.57
C TYR A 97 -7.14 3.96 -9.54
N HIS A 98 -6.09 4.75 -9.76
CA HIS A 98 -4.99 4.35 -10.63
C HIS A 98 -4.25 3.13 -10.07
N ILE A 99 -4.13 2.10 -10.89
CA ILE A 99 -3.32 0.90 -10.61
C ILE A 99 -2.23 0.86 -11.69
N PRO A 100 -0.94 0.85 -11.32
CA PRO A 100 0.13 0.85 -12.30
C PRO A 100 0.21 -0.50 -13.04
N GLU A 101 0.59 -0.49 -14.32
CA GLU A 101 1.00 -1.71 -15.04
C GLU A 101 2.46 -2.07 -14.78
N GLU A 102 3.30 -1.07 -14.55
CA GLU A 102 4.71 -1.25 -14.21
C GLU A 102 4.91 -1.01 -12.71
N LEU A 103 5.30 -2.04 -11.96
CA LEU A 103 5.56 -1.89 -10.54
C LEU A 103 6.96 -1.30 -10.33
N PRO A 104 7.10 -0.27 -9.47
CA PRO A 104 8.34 0.49 -9.31
C PRO A 104 9.50 -0.30 -8.67
N TYR A 105 9.30 -1.57 -8.33
CA TYR A 105 10.27 -2.41 -7.63
C TYR A 105 10.68 -3.68 -8.40
N HIS A 106 10.18 -3.90 -9.62
CA HIS A 106 10.69 -4.95 -10.51
C HIS A 106 12.02 -4.54 -11.14
N GLY A 107 13.10 -4.62 -10.36
CA GLY A 107 14.44 -4.28 -10.84
C GLY A 107 15.60 -4.55 -9.88
N THR A 108 15.37 -5.10 -8.68
CA THR A 108 16.47 -5.34 -7.73
C THR A 108 16.38 -6.72 -7.09
N LEU A 109 16.45 -7.74 -7.94
CA LEU A 109 16.98 -9.06 -7.58
C LEU A 109 18.18 -9.37 -8.49
N SER A 110 19.13 -8.43 -8.60
CA SER A 110 20.48 -8.79 -9.04
C SER A 110 21.20 -9.41 -7.85
N GLN A 111 21.35 -10.72 -7.92
CA GLN A 111 22.28 -11.58 -7.20
C GLN A 111 23.38 -10.82 -6.44
N SER A 112 23.41 -10.95 -5.11
CA SER A 112 24.66 -10.88 -4.35
C SER A 112 25.04 -12.29 -3.93
N THR A 113 25.54 -13.05 -4.90
CA THR A 113 26.48 -14.14 -4.64
C THR A 113 27.87 -13.54 -4.53
N SER A 114 28.45 -13.60 -3.33
CA SER A 114 29.86 -13.84 -2.96
C SER A 114 30.17 -13.19 -1.62
#